data_AF-A0A381IDJ7-F1
#
_entry.id   AF-A0A381IDJ7-F1
#
_cell.length_a   1.000
_cell.length_b   1.000
_cell.length_c   1.000
_cell.angle_alpha   90.00
_cell.angle_beta   90.00
_cell.angle_gamma   90.00
#
_symmetry.space_group_name_H-M   'P 1'
#
loop_
_entity.id
_entity.type
_entity.pdbx_description
1 polymer ?
#
loop_
_entity_poly.entity_id
_entity_poly.type
_entity_poly.pdbx_seq_one_letter_code
_entity_poly.pdbx_strand_id
1 'polypeptide(L)'
;MYNICGNIDINTLYRIIGVALAKEGRRYSFSTIMEDKPGNFAELTRIISENGGNILSANQGKLSAGEALGKQSAEFILETIDYDHIARIKKAIEEKGFKIIEL
;
A
#
# COMPACT_ATOMS: atom_id res chain seq x y z
N MET A 1 -40.82 -17.99 -1.27
CA MET A 1 -39.37 -18.26 -1.39
C MET A 1 -38.74 -17.02 -2.01
N TYR A 2 -38.32 -16.06 -1.18
CA TYR A 2 -37.77 -14.77 -1.65
C TYR A 2 -36.29 -14.94 -1.98
N ASN A 3 -35.92 -14.69 -3.23
CA ASN A 3 -34.55 -14.84 -3.72
C ASN A 3 -33.68 -13.63 -3.34
N ILE A 4 -32.54 -13.96 -2.75
CA ILE A 4 -31.38 -13.17 -2.35
C ILE A 4 -30.65 -12.56 -3.57
N CYS A 5 -30.93 -11.31 -3.96
CA CYS A 5 -30.09 -10.61 -4.94
C CYS A 5 -30.04 -9.07 -4.80
N GLY A 6 -30.33 -8.54 -3.61
CA GLY A 6 -30.41 -7.08 -3.38
C GLY A 6 -29.38 -6.49 -2.43
N ASN A 7 -28.36 -7.25 -2.01
CA ASN A 7 -27.52 -6.87 -0.85
C ASN A 7 -26.00 -6.86 -1.12
N ILE A 8 -25.56 -6.69 -2.37
CA ILE A 8 -24.14 -6.38 -2.62
C ILE A 8 -23.95 -4.90 -2.27
N ASP A 9 -23.56 -4.67 -1.03
CA ASP A 9 -23.08 -3.38 -0.55
C ASP A 9 -21.93 -2.89 -1.45
N ILE A 10 -21.89 -1.60 -1.76
CA ILE A 10 -20.87 -0.98 -2.61
C ILE A 10 -19.45 -1.28 -2.10
N ASN A 11 -19.28 -1.39 -0.78
CA ASN A 11 -18.02 -1.80 -0.15
C ASN A 11 -17.59 -3.22 -0.54
N THR A 12 -18.56 -4.13 -0.67
CA THR A 12 -18.29 -5.51 -1.10
C THR A 12 -17.80 -5.54 -2.54
N LEU A 13 -18.44 -4.76 -3.43
CA LEU A 13 -18.01 -4.64 -4.82
C LEU A 13 -16.59 -4.05 -4.92
N TYR A 14 -16.31 -2.96 -4.20
CA TYR A 14 -14.98 -2.35 -4.16
C TYR A 14 -13.90 -3.34 -3.69
N ARG A 15 -14.19 -4.14 -2.66
CA ARG A 15 -13.26 -5.16 -2.16
C ARG A 15 -12.99 -6.24 -3.21
N ILE A 16 -14.03 -6.74 -3.89
CA ILE A 16 -13.89 -7.75 -4.95
C ILE A 16 -12.99 -7.23 -6.07
N ILE A 17 -13.22 -5.99 -6.53
CA ILE A 17 -12.39 -5.35 -7.57
C ILE A 17 -10.94 -5.25 -7.09
N GLY A 18 -10.72 -4.82 -5.84
CA GLY A 18 -9.38 -4.71 -5.28
C GLY A 18 -8.62 -6.04 -5.26
N VAL A 19 -9.29 -7.13 -4.84
CA VAL A 19 -8.70 -8.48 -4.84
C VAL A 19 -8.36 -8.95 -6.26
N ALA A 20 -9.26 -8.71 -7.22
CA ALA A 20 -9.02 -9.07 -8.62
C ALA A 20 -7.80 -8.32 -9.19
N LEU A 21 -7.71 -7.00 -8.98
CA LEU A 21 -6.58 -6.20 -9.42
C LEU A 21 -5.25 -6.64 -8.77
N ALA A 22 -5.26 -6.99 -7.50
CA ALA A 22 -4.07 -7.50 -6.81
C ALA A 22 -3.61 -8.86 -7.36
N LYS A 23 -4.56 -9.74 -7.67
CA LYS A 23 -4.30 -11.04 -8.31
C LYS A 23 -3.75 -10.92 -9.75
N GLU A 24 -3.95 -9.77 -10.37
CA GLU A 24 -3.42 -9.49 -11.72
C GLU A 24 -2.14 -8.63 -11.67
N GLY A 25 -1.61 -8.35 -10.48
CA GLY A 25 -0.44 -7.48 -10.31
C GLY A 25 -0.68 -6.02 -10.69
N ARG A 26 -1.96 -5.60 -10.81
CA ARG A 26 -2.37 -4.23 -11.16
C ARG A 26 -2.68 -3.35 -9.96
N ARG A 27 -2.71 -3.94 -8.76
CA ARG A 27 -2.78 -3.22 -7.49
C ARG A 27 -1.79 -3.85 -6.52
N TYR A 28 -1.03 -3.02 -5.83
CA TYR A 28 -0.11 -3.46 -4.80
C TYR A 28 -0.34 -2.66 -3.52
N SER A 29 -0.56 -3.35 -2.41
CA SER A 29 -0.76 -2.72 -1.11
C SER A 29 0.31 -3.21 -0.16
N PHE A 30 0.93 -2.30 0.58
CA PHE A 30 1.93 -2.63 1.57
C PHE A 30 1.95 -1.61 2.70
N SER A 31 2.53 -2.00 3.82
CA SER A 31 2.82 -1.14 4.95
C SER A 31 4.33 -0.99 5.13
N THR A 32 4.75 0.10 5.75
CA THR A 32 6.14 0.33 6.17
C THR A 32 6.17 1.01 7.54
N ILE A 33 7.26 0.80 8.26
CA ILE A 33 7.55 1.48 9.52
C ILE A 33 8.76 2.37 9.28
N MET A 34 8.59 3.66 9.54
CA MET A 34 9.63 4.67 9.42
C MET A 34 9.97 5.24 10.79
N GLU A 35 11.20 5.70 10.94
CA GLU A 35 11.51 6.61 12.04
C GLU A 35 10.70 7.90 11.88
N ASP A 36 10.32 8.50 13.00
CA ASP A 36 9.65 9.79 13.08
C ASP A 36 10.65 10.93 12.80
N LYS A 37 11.17 10.92 11.58
CA LYS A 37 12.06 11.92 11.01
C LYS A 37 11.34 12.61 9.84
N PRO A 38 11.32 13.95 9.82
CA PRO A 38 10.82 14.68 8.66
C PRO A 38 11.53 14.24 7.37
N GLY A 39 10.78 14.00 6.31
CA GLY A 39 11.30 13.68 4.98
C GLY A 39 11.11 12.23 4.53
N ASN A 40 11.06 11.24 5.44
CA ASN A 40 10.96 9.83 5.07
C ASN A 40 9.73 9.50 4.19
N PHE A 41 8.57 10.05 4.54
CA PHE A 41 7.35 9.86 3.75
C PHE A 41 7.44 10.50 2.36
N ALA A 42 8.06 11.68 2.27
CA ALA A 42 8.29 12.35 0.99
C ALA A 42 9.27 11.56 0.12
N GLU A 43 10.33 11.00 0.72
CA GLU A 43 11.29 10.13 0.03
C GLU A 43 10.62 8.86 -0.51
N LEU A 44 9.80 8.17 0.30
CA LEU A 44 9.01 7.01 -0.15
C LEU A 44 8.09 7.36 -1.31
N THR A 45 7.31 8.43 -1.19
CA THR A 45 6.39 8.90 -2.24
C THR A 45 7.16 9.19 -3.54
N ARG A 46 8.35 9.80 -3.42
CA ARG A 46 9.24 10.09 -4.54
C ARG A 46 9.77 8.82 -5.20
N ILE A 47 10.29 7.86 -4.42
CA ILE A 47 10.81 6.59 -4.94
C ILE A 47 9.74 5.85 -5.73
N ILE A 48 8.52 5.76 -5.18
CA ILE A 48 7.39 5.11 -5.83
C ILE A 48 7.08 5.79 -7.17
N SER A 49 6.99 7.13 -7.17
CA SER A 49 6.66 7.91 -8.37
C SER A 49 7.74 7.81 -9.45
N GLU A 50 9.02 7.86 -9.07
CA GLU A 50 10.17 7.73 -10.00
C GLU A 50 10.23 6.34 -10.65
N ASN A 51 9.67 5.32 -10.00
CA ASN A 51 9.57 3.96 -10.54
C ASN A 51 8.29 3.69 -11.33
N GLY A 52 7.41 4.71 -11.50
CA GLY A 52 6.19 4.62 -12.30
C GLY A 52 4.97 4.08 -11.55
N GLY A 53 5.03 3.94 -10.22
CA GLY A 53 3.88 3.57 -9.41
C GLY A 53 2.93 4.74 -9.20
N ASN A 54 1.63 4.54 -9.49
CA ASN A 54 0.60 5.54 -9.21
C ASN A 54 0.03 5.31 -7.81
N ILE A 55 0.11 6.31 -6.93
CA ILE A 55 -0.33 6.21 -5.53
C ILE A 55 -1.83 6.49 -5.45
N LEU A 56 -2.63 5.46 -5.22
CA LEU A 56 -4.08 5.58 -5.00
C LEU A 56 -4.41 6.02 -3.57
N SER A 57 -3.60 5.58 -2.60
CA SER A 57 -3.75 5.94 -1.20
C SER A 57 -2.40 5.87 -0.49
N ALA A 58 -2.17 6.83 0.41
CA ALA A 58 -1.02 6.83 1.31
C ALA A 58 -1.47 7.39 2.67
N ASN A 59 -1.48 6.56 3.71
CA ASN A 59 -2.01 6.91 5.02
C ASN A 59 -0.93 6.74 6.08
N GLN A 60 -0.65 7.78 6.85
CA GLN A 60 0.23 7.68 8.01
C GLN A 60 -0.57 7.26 9.24
N GLY A 61 -0.07 6.24 9.95
CA GLY A 61 -0.63 5.73 11.18
C GLY A 61 0.30 5.99 12.37
N LYS A 62 -0.29 6.07 13.57
CA LYS A 62 0.46 5.99 14.83
C LYS A 62 0.54 4.52 15.25
N LEU A 63 1.72 4.10 15.69
CA LEU A 63 1.91 2.80 16.31
C LEU A 63 1.44 2.84 17.79
N SER A 64 1.04 1.69 18.32
CA SER A 64 0.58 1.52 19.71
C SER A 64 1.62 1.97 20.74
N ALA A 65 1.16 2.58 21.84
CA ALA A 65 2.03 3.03 22.92
C ALA A 65 2.78 1.84 23.56
N GLY A 66 4.08 1.72 23.26
CA GLY A 66 4.96 0.65 23.71
C GLY A 66 5.96 0.19 22.63
N GLU A 67 5.53 0.17 21.36
CA GLU A 67 6.34 -0.30 20.22
C GLU A 67 6.96 0.86 19.40
N ALA A 68 6.64 2.10 19.80
CA ALA A 68 6.48 3.23 18.88
C ALA A 68 7.25 4.51 19.23
N LEU A 69 8.10 4.54 20.26
CA LEU A 69 8.84 5.75 20.58
C LEU A 69 9.70 6.17 19.36
N GLY A 70 9.30 7.28 18.71
CA GLY A 70 9.96 7.81 17.52
C GLY A 70 9.74 7.01 16.24
N LYS A 71 8.61 6.29 16.09
CA LYS A 71 8.27 5.56 14.86
C LYS A 71 6.85 5.87 14.39
N GLN A 72 6.67 5.88 13.08
CA GLN A 72 5.39 6.05 12.39
C GLN A 72 5.18 4.91 11.39
N SER A 73 3.94 4.46 11.22
CA SER A 73 3.60 3.55 10.13
C SER A 73 3.06 4.34 8.94
N ALA A 74 3.23 3.79 7.74
CA ALA A 74 2.53 4.26 6.56
C ALA A 74 2.01 3.07 5.76
N GLU A 75 0.77 3.18 5.30
CA GLU A 75 0.13 2.23 4.41
C GLU A 75 -0.01 2.86 3.02
N PHE A 76 0.40 2.12 1.99
CA PHE A 76 0.32 2.53 0.60
C PHE A 76 -0.55 1.55 -0.19
N ILE A 77 -1.35 2.11 -1.10
CA ILE A 77 -2.04 1.37 -2.15
C ILE A 77 -1.61 1.97 -3.48
N LEU A 78 -0.96 1.16 -4.31
CA LEU A 78 -0.45 1.53 -5.61
C LEU A 78 -1.27 0.89 -6.71
N GLU A 79 -1.44 1.61 -7.80
CA GLU A 79 -1.74 1.05 -9.10
C GLU A 79 -0.43 0.72 -9.82
N THR A 80 -0.38 -0.50 -10.36
CA THR A 80 0.81 -1.10 -10.97
C THR A 80 0.45 -1.72 -12.32
N ILE A 81 1.46 -2.13 -13.09
CA ILE A 81 1.26 -2.67 -14.44
C ILE A 81 1.17 -4.19 -14.39
N ASP A 82 2.13 -4.80 -13.68
CA ASP A 82 2.30 -6.23 -13.52
C ASP A 82 3.20 -6.52 -12.30
N TYR A 83 3.49 -7.80 -12.08
CA TYR A 83 4.35 -8.26 -10.99
C TYR A 83 5.82 -7.82 -11.11
N ASP A 84 6.34 -7.67 -12.33
CA ASP A 84 7.71 -7.19 -12.53
C ASP A 84 7.83 -5.72 -12.14
N HIS A 85 6.80 -4.92 -12.42
CA HIS A 85 6.70 -3.54 -11.97
C HIS A 85 6.66 -3.45 -10.45
N ILE A 86 5.86 -4.31 -9.79
CA ILE A 86 5.85 -4.42 -8.32
C ILE A 86 7.26 -4.74 -7.81
N ALA A 87 7.94 -5.74 -8.38
CA ALA A 87 9.28 -6.13 -7.96
C ALA A 87 10.30 -4.98 -8.08
N ARG A 88 10.23 -4.18 -9.16
CA ARG A 88 11.08 -2.98 -9.33
C ARG A 88 10.84 -1.94 -8.24
N ILE A 89 9.57 -1.62 -7.97
CA ILE A 89 9.20 -0.66 -6.92
C ILE A 89 9.69 -1.16 -5.56
N LYS A 90 9.44 -2.44 -5.22
CA LYS A 90 9.87 -3.04 -3.96
C LYS A 90 11.38 -2.94 -3.77
N LYS A 91 12.14 -3.32 -4.80
CA LYS A 91 13.60 -3.23 -4.79
C LYS A 91 14.08 -1.81 -4.54
N ALA A 92 13.52 -0.82 -5.24
CA ALA A 92 13.92 0.58 -5.06
C ALA A 92 13.62 1.12 -3.66
N ILE A 93 12.51 0.69 -3.05
CA ILE A 93 12.14 1.02 -1.67
C ILE A 93 13.13 0.38 -0.67
N GLU A 94 13.43 -0.91 -0.84
CA GLU A 94 14.34 -1.66 0.03
C GLU A 94 15.80 -1.17 -0.08
N GLU A 95 16.27 -0.80 -1.27
CA GLU A 95 17.60 -0.21 -1.51
C GLU A 95 17.80 1.13 -0.76
N LYS A 96 16.71 1.81 -0.42
CA LYS A 96 16.69 3.04 0.38
C LYS A 96 16.55 2.79 1.87
N GLY A 97 16.52 1.52 2.29
CA GLY A 97 16.47 1.11 3.69
C GLY A 97 15.06 1.05 4.28
N PHE A 98 14.02 1.26 3.47
CA PHE A 98 12.65 1.10 3.93
C PHE A 98 12.24 -0.37 3.90
N LYS A 99 11.74 -0.86 5.03
CA LYS A 99 11.22 -2.23 5.12
C LYS A 99 9.79 -2.28 4.61
N ILE A 100 9.50 -3.24 3.74
CA ILE A 100 8.16 -3.54 3.27
C ILE A 100 7.53 -4.61 4.16
N ILE A 101 6.27 -4.37 4.53
CA ILE A 101 5.41 -5.30 5.26
C ILE A 101 4.21 -5.57 4.35
N GLU A 102 4.08 -6.82 3.89
CA GLU A 102 2.95 -7.23 3.05
C GLU A 102 1.64 -7.21 3.86
N LEU A 103 0.53 -6.86 3.20
CA LEU A 103 -0.83 -6.81 3.77
C LEU A 103 -1.69 -8.02 3.37
#